data_AF-A0A533Q8B6-F1
#
_entry.id   AF-A0A533Q8B6-F1
#
_cell.length_a   1.000
_cell.length_b   1.000
_cell.length_c   1.000
_cell.angle_alpha   90.00
_cell.angle_beta   90.00
_cell.angle_gamma   90.00
#
_symmetry.space_group_name_H-M   'P 1'
#
loop_
_entity.id
_entity.type
_entity.pdbx_description
1 polymer ?
#
loop_
_entity_poly.entity_id
_entity_poly.type
_entity_poly.pdbx_seq_one_letter_code
_entity_poly.pdbx_strand_id
1 'polypeptide(L)' 'MLVKDGLLNVEKMRKNALSHEQVYSQLRQKRIFHLGQVQRVYIEANGAFSIFLYKNRNLVYQSFLLKTKNWQIHFL' A
#
# COMPACT_ATOMS: atom_id res chain seq x y z
N MET A 1 -5.08 9.47 -1.40
CA MET A 1 -4.45 8.14 -1.61
C MET A 1 -3.68 7.77 -0.35
N LEU A 2 -4.06 6.66 0.29
CA LEU A 2 -3.54 6.19 1.57
C LEU A 2 -2.48 5.09 1.42
N VAL A 3 -2.57 4.27 0.36
CA VAL A 3 -1.58 3.24 0.04
C VAL A 3 -1.19 3.39 -1.43
N LYS A 4 0.10 3.20 -1.73
CA LYS A 4 0.63 3.12 -3.08
C LYS A 4 1.73 2.06 -3.12
N ASP A 5 1.62 1.13 -4.05
CA ASP A 5 2.60 0.06 -4.29
C ASP A 5 2.94 -0.72 -3.01
N GLY A 6 1.91 -1.07 -2.24
CA GLY A 6 2.04 -1.76 -0.95
C GLY A 6 2.66 -0.94 0.18
N LEU A 7 2.85 0.37 0.02
CA LEU A 7 3.39 1.26 1.04
C LEU A 7 2.32 2.23 1.53
N LEU A 8 2.23 2.40 2.85
CA LEU A 8 1.34 3.37 3.48
C LEU A 8 1.88 4.79 3.30
N ASN A 9 0.98 5.73 3.01
CA ASN A 9 1.27 7.15 3.00
C ASN A 9 0.88 7.77 4.35
N VAL A 10 1.82 7.74 5.29
CA VAL A 10 1.63 8.21 6.67
C VAL A 10 1.23 9.69 6.72
N GLU A 11 1.79 10.53 5.85
CA GLU A 11 1.45 11.95 5.79
C GLU A 11 -0.02 12.16 5.41
N LYS A 12 -0.51 11.42 4.41
CA LYS A 12 -1.91 11.47 3.99
C LYS A 12 -2.83 10.87 5.05
N MET A 13 -2.42 9.81 5.72
CA MET A 13 -3.19 9.25 6.85
C MET A 13 -3.36 10.27 7.97
N ARG A 14 -2.27 10.95 8.38
CA ARG A 14 -2.31 12.03 9.39
C ARG A 14 -3.25 13.15 8.97
N LYS A 15 -3.19 13.60 7.71
CA LYS A 15 -4.07 14.63 7.16
C LYS A 15 -5.56 14.24 7.16
N ASN A 16 -5.85 12.94 7.11
CA ASN A 16 -7.22 12.41 7.15
C ASN A 16 -7.59 11.86 8.55
N ALA A 17 -6.80 12.15 9.59
CA ALA A 17 -6.99 11.63 10.94
C ALA A 17 -7.18 10.10 11.01
N LEU A 18 -6.48 9.36 10.14
CA LEU A 18 -6.55 7.91 10.07
C LEU A 18 -5.37 7.24 10.76
N SER A 19 -5.67 6.28 11.63
CA SER A 19 -4.68 5.40 12.22
C SER A 19 -4.33 4.23 11.28
N HIS A 20 -3.18 3.60 11.53
CA HIS A 20 -2.79 2.37 10.86
C HIS A 20 -3.85 1.27 11.05
N GLU A 21 -4.38 1.12 12.26
CA GLU A 21 -5.38 0.11 12.60
C GLU A 21 -6.69 0.29 11.83
N GLN A 22 -7.13 1.52 11.61
CA GLN A 22 -8.33 1.80 10.82
C GLN A 22 -8.14 1.36 9.37
N VAL A 23 -7.01 1.70 8.75
CA VAL A 23 -6.70 1.26 7.37
C VAL A 23 -6.62 -0.27 7.31
N TYR A 24 -5.92 -0.91 8.24
CA TYR A 24 -5.81 -2.37 8.26
C TYR A 24 -7.13 -3.07 8.56
N SER A 25 -8.00 -2.49 9.38
CA SER A 25 -9.35 -3.03 9.64
C SER A 25 -10.18 -3.08 8.35
N GLN A 26 -10.14 -2.00 7.55
CA GLN A 26 -10.83 -1.94 6.27
C GLN A 26 -10.29 -2.98 5.27
N LEU A 27 -8.98 -3.20 5.24
CA LEU A 27 -8.36 -4.24 4.41
C LEU A 27 -8.79 -5.65 4.84
N ARG A 28 -8.77 -5.94 6.15
CA ARG A 28 -9.17 -7.26 6.69
C ARG A 28 -10.64 -7.58 6.44
N GLN A 29 -11.53 -6.59 6.52
CA GLN A 29 -12.95 -6.76 6.17
C GLN A 29 -13.15 -7.26 4.72
N LYS A 30 -12.22 -6.93 3.83
CA LYS A 30 -12.22 -7.38 2.43
C LYS A 30 -11.29 -8.58 2.17
N ARG A 31 -10.87 -9.29 3.24
CA ARG A 31 -9.96 -10.45 3.20
C ARG A 31 -8.60 -10.14 2.58
N ILE A 32 -8.11 -8.92 2.75
CA ILE A 32 -6.77 -8.48 2.34
C ILE A 32 -5.91 -8.36 3.59
N PHE A 33 -4.87 -9.20 3.68
CA PHE A 33 -4.07 -9.32 4.92
C PHE A 33 -2.67 -8.74 4.77
N HIS A 34 -2.17 -8.58 3.54
CA HIS A 34 -0.84 -8.05 3.28
C HIS A 34 -0.90 -6.83 2.36
N LEU A 35 -0.20 -5.76 2.72
CA LEU A 35 -0.10 -4.57 1.86
C LEU A 35 0.56 -4.89 0.51
N GLY A 36 1.41 -5.93 0.43
CA GLY A 36 1.96 -6.39 -0.85
C GLY A 36 0.90 -6.85 -1.86
N GLN A 37 -0.34 -7.11 -1.45
CA GLN A 37 -1.45 -7.41 -2.36
C GLN A 37 -2.08 -6.14 -2.95
N VAL A 38 -1.83 -4.99 -2.32
CA VAL A 38 -2.52 -3.72 -2.54
C VAL A 38 -1.69 -2.83 -3.44
N GLN A 39 -2.23 -2.53 -4.62
CA GLN A 39 -1.64 -1.55 -5.51
C GLN A 39 -1.94 -0.14 -5.03
N ARG A 40 -3.20 0.16 -4.71
CA ARG A 40 -3.64 1.49 -4.26
C ARG A 40 -4.80 1.42 -3.29
N VAL A 41 -4.85 2.39 -2.38
CA VAL A 41 -6.02 2.66 -1.54
C VAL A 41 -6.34 4.15 -1.59
N TYR A 42 -7.61 4.46 -1.83
CA TYR A 42 -8.16 5.80 -1.75
C TYR A 42 -9.21 5.86 -0.65
N ILE A 43 -9.33 7.03 -0.03
CA ILE A 43 -10.44 7.38 0.84
C ILE A 43 -11.28 8.41 0.09
N GLU A 44 -12.56 8.08 -0.07
CA GLU A 44 -13.54 8.94 -0.71
C GLU A 44 -14.11 9.96 0.29
N ALA A 45 -14.78 11.01 -0.20
CA ALA A 45 -15.33 12.06 0.66
C ALA A 45 -16.34 11.56 1.72
N ASN A 46 -17.01 10.43 1.44
CA ASN A 46 -17.94 9.78 2.37
C ASN A 46 -17.24 8.82 3.36
N GLY A 47 -15.91 8.77 3.37
CA GLY A 47 -15.12 7.87 4.22
C GLY A 47 -14.99 6.44 3.68
N ALA A 48 -15.55 6.12 2.51
CA ALA A 48 -15.41 4.81 1.91
C ALA A 48 -13.99 4.55 1.40
N PHE A 49 -13.59 3.27 1.40
CA PHE A 49 -12.28 2.84 0.93
C PHE A 49 -12.37 2.17 -0.43
N SER A 50 -11.78 2.80 -1.43
CA SER A 50 -11.59 2.23 -2.77
C SER A 50 -10.23 1.54 -2.83
N ILE A 51 -10.23 0.22 -3.02
CA ILE A 51 -9.01 -0.61 -2.93
C ILE A 51 -8.74 -1.31 -4.26
N PHE A 52 -7.52 -1.14 -4.77
CA PHE A 52 -7.04 -1.74 -6.00
C PHE A 52 -5.94 -2.76 -5.66
N LEU A 53 -6.10 -3.98 -6.15
CA LEU A 53 -5.17 -5.09 -5.93
C LEU A 53 -4.31 -5.34 -7.16
N TYR A 54 -3.11 -5.89 -6.95
CA TYR A 54 -2.32 -6.40 -8.06
C TYR A 54 -3.00 -7.62 -8.69
N LYS A 55 -3.12 -7.63 -10.03
CA LYS A 55 -3.65 -8.78 -10.79
C LYS A 55 -2.84 -10.06 -10.57
N ASN A 56 -1.52 -9.95 -10.39
CA ASN A 56 -0.62 -11.08 -10.22
C ASN A 56 0.25 -10.87 -8.97
N ARG A 57 0.09 -11.77 -7.97
CA ARG A 57 0.82 -11.70 -6.70
C ARG A 57 2.33 -11.89 -6.85
N ASN A 58 2.80 -12.57 -7.90
CA ASN A 58 4.22 -12.85 -8.11
C ASN A 58 5.03 -11.64 -8.60
N LEU A 59 4.38 -10.65 -9.23
CA LEU A 59 5.08 -9.49 -9.80
C LEU A 59 5.53 -8.48 -8.74
N VAL A 60 4.90 -8.47 -7.57
CA VAL A 60 5.24 -7.52 -6.49
C VAL A 60 6.59 -7.88 -5.86
N TYR A 61 6.84 -9.17 -5.59
CA TYR A 61 8.13 -9.64 -5.11
C TYR A 61 9.25 -9.32 -6.12
N GLN A 62 9.03 -9.60 -7.40
CA GLN A 62 10.04 -9.31 -8.42
C GLN A 62 10.27 -7.80 -8.58
N SER A 63 9.20 -6.98 -8.60
CA SER A 63 9.34 -5.53 -8.69
C SER A 63 10.06 -4.94 -7.47
N PHE A 64 9.79 -5.45 -6.26
CA PHE A 64 10.49 -5.05 -5.04
C PHE A 64 11.99 -5.40 -5.13
N LEU A 65 12.32 -6.64 -5.51
CA LEU A 65 13.72 -7.09 -5.68
C LEU A 65 14.46 -6.31 -6.78
N LEU A 66 13.79 -5.95 -7.87
CA LEU A 66 14.36 -5.11 -8.93
C LEU A 66 14.59 -3.68 -8.44
N LYS A 67 13.66 -3.14 -7.64
CA LYS A 67 13.78 -1.78 -7.08
C LYS A 67 14.89 -1.69 -6.04
N THR A 68 15.14 -2.73 -5.24
CA THR A 68 16.21 -2.74 -4.23
C THR A 68 17.60 -2.99 -4.81
N LYS A 69 17.72 -3.75 -5.91
CA LYS A 69 19.01 -3.94 -6.61
C LYS A 69 19.58 -2.63 -7.21
N ASN A 70 18.72 -1.69 -7.63
CA ASN A 70 19.16 -0.41 -8.18
C ASN A 70 19.70 0.60 -7.13
N TRP A 71 19.56 0.32 -5.83
CA TRP A 71 20.07 1.19 -4.76
C TRP A 71 21.45 0.75 -4.21
N GLN A 72 22.04 -0.32 -4.74
CA GLN A 72 23.33 -0.88 -4.29
C GLN A 72 24.54 -0.39 -5.13
N ILE A 73 24.39 0.64 -5.95
CA ILE A 73 25.50 1.21 -6.75
C ILE A 73 25.70 2.68 -6.39
N HIS A 74 25.99 2.97 -5.12
CA HIS A 74 26.63 4.21 -4.68
C HIS A 74 27.17 4.02 -3.26
N PHE A 75 28.12 3.09 -3.11
CA PHE A 75 29.09 3.05 -2.02
C PHE A 75 30.35 2.36 -2.57
N LEU A 76 31.07 3.10 -3.42
CA LEU A 76 32.50 2.97 -3.66
C LEU A 76 33.09 4.37 -3.58
#